data_AF-G2GF94-F1
#
_entry.id   AF-G2GF94-F1
#
_cell.length_a   1.000
_cell.length_b   1.000
_cell.length_c   1.000
_cell.angle_alpha   90.00
_cell.angle_beta   90.00
_cell.angle_gamma   90.00
#
_symmetry.space_group_name_H-M   'P 1'
#
loop_
_entity.id
_entity.type
_entity.pdbx_description
1 polymer ?
#
loop_
_entity_poly.entity_id
_entity_poly.type
_entity_poly.pdbx_seq_one_letter_code
_entity_poly.pdbx_strand_id
1 'polypeptide(L)'
;MSTTTGIGTLTVRPLDPLRDAELLHAWVTDPKAAFWMMQDARLQDVEREYMRIAAHEHHHAHLGLHDGVPAFLMERYDPRYVELTGLYEPEPGDVGMHFLVAPTDRPIHGFTRAVITAVLEELFADPDTRRVVVEPDVGNRAVHALNEAVGFVPVREIEKPEKRALLSFCTRAQFLAARGVAE
;
A
#
# COMPACT_ATOMS: atom_id res chain seq x y z
N MET A 1 -1.44 7.40 12.71
CA MET A 1 -0.60 8.58 13.02
C MET A 1 -1.00 9.78 12.14
N SER A 2 -0.42 10.96 12.38
CA SER A 2 -0.63 12.18 11.57
C SER A 2 0.72 12.71 11.09
N THR A 3 0.94 12.74 9.78
CA THR A 3 2.20 13.21 9.18
C THR A 3 1.97 14.54 8.47
N THR A 4 2.62 15.60 8.95
CA THR A 4 2.60 16.91 8.29
C THR A 4 3.71 16.98 7.25
N THR A 5 3.31 17.18 5.99
CA THR A 5 4.21 17.35 4.86
C THR A 5 4.07 18.77 4.31
N GLY A 6 4.97 19.22 3.42
CA GLY A 6 4.74 20.45 2.65
C GLY A 6 3.47 20.42 1.77
N ILE A 7 2.81 19.26 1.70
CA ILE A 7 1.61 18.96 0.92
C ILE A 7 0.34 18.95 1.79
N GLY A 8 0.47 18.98 3.13
CA GLY A 8 -0.65 18.91 4.07
C GLY A 8 -0.51 17.73 5.05
N THR A 9 -1.59 17.40 5.75
CA THR A 9 -1.61 16.34 6.76
C THR A 9 -2.16 15.04 6.19
N LEU A 10 -1.41 13.95 6.35
CA LEU A 10 -1.85 12.60 6.00
C LEU A 10 -2.15 11.79 7.26
N THR A 11 -3.32 11.15 7.29
CA THR A 11 -3.77 10.27 8.38
C THR A 11 -4.42 9.02 7.81
N VAL A 12 -4.50 7.95 8.60
CA VAL A 12 -5.25 6.74 8.22
C VAL A 12 -6.28 6.40 9.29
N ARG A 13 -7.38 5.77 8.86
CA ARG A 13 -8.36 5.10 9.72
C ARG A 13 -8.68 3.72 9.17
N PRO A 14 -9.17 2.76 9.98
CA PRO A 14 -9.74 1.53 9.46
C PRO A 14 -10.77 1.81 8.37
N LEU A 15 -10.73 1.02 7.30
CA LEU A 15 -11.73 1.07 6.25
C LEU A 15 -13.06 0.54 6.80
N ASP A 16 -14.16 1.20 6.48
CA ASP A 16 -15.52 0.73 6.77
C ASP A 16 -16.13 0.24 5.45
N PRO A 17 -16.18 -1.08 5.18
CA PRO A 17 -16.64 -1.60 3.89
C PRO A 17 -18.06 -1.17 3.54
N LEU A 18 -18.92 -0.93 4.53
CA LEU A 18 -20.31 -0.53 4.28
C LEU A 18 -20.43 0.95 3.89
N ARG A 19 -19.51 1.80 4.36
CA ARG A 19 -19.55 3.24 4.10
C ARG A 19 -18.63 3.67 2.97
N ASP A 20 -17.52 2.95 2.78
CA ASP A 20 -16.43 3.38 1.90
C ASP A 20 -16.43 2.62 0.56
N ALA A 21 -17.23 1.56 0.38
CA ALA A 21 -17.17 0.74 -0.84
C ALA A 21 -17.51 1.50 -2.13
N GLU A 22 -18.49 2.41 -2.10
CA GLU A 22 -18.82 3.21 -3.30
C GLU A 22 -17.67 4.13 -3.71
N LEU A 23 -17.00 4.74 -2.72
CA LEU A 23 -15.80 5.53 -2.94
C LEU A 23 -14.66 4.67 -3.50
N LEU A 24 -14.39 3.52 -2.88
CA LEU A 24 -13.33 2.62 -3.31
C LEU A 24 -13.60 2.05 -4.69
N HIS A 25 -14.85 1.74 -5.03
CA HIS A 25 -15.23 1.24 -6.36
C HIS A 25 -14.80 2.22 -7.45
N ALA A 26 -15.07 3.52 -7.27
CA ALA A 26 -14.60 4.55 -8.19
C ALA A 26 -13.06 4.59 -8.30
N TRP A 27 -12.34 4.33 -7.21
CA TRP A 27 -10.87 4.35 -7.21
C TRP A 27 -10.25 3.11 -7.86
N VAL A 28 -10.72 1.92 -7.50
CA VAL A 28 -10.12 0.65 -7.95
C VAL A 28 -10.50 0.28 -9.38
N THR A 29 -11.55 0.90 -9.92
CA THR A 29 -11.96 0.74 -11.32
C THR A 29 -11.39 1.79 -12.26
N ASP A 30 -10.74 2.84 -11.74
CA ASP A 30 -10.16 3.90 -12.56
C ASP A 30 -9.05 3.35 -13.47
N PRO A 31 -8.89 3.85 -14.71
CA PRO A 31 -7.79 3.45 -15.61
C PRO A 31 -6.39 3.55 -15.00
N LYS A 32 -6.15 4.50 -14.09
CA LYS A 32 -4.86 4.64 -13.38
C LYS A 32 -4.62 3.51 -12.37
N ALA A 33 -5.66 2.81 -11.95
CA ALA A 33 -5.63 1.68 -11.03
C ALA A 33 -5.44 0.32 -11.73
N ALA A 34 -5.02 0.29 -13.00
CA ALA A 34 -4.87 -0.96 -13.76
C ALA A 34 -4.04 -2.04 -13.03
N PHE A 35 -3.00 -1.65 -12.28
CA PHE A 35 -2.18 -2.58 -11.50
C PHE A 35 -2.80 -3.04 -10.17
N TRP A 36 -3.99 -2.52 -9.82
CA TRP A 36 -4.82 -2.99 -8.71
C TRP A 36 -5.70 -4.18 -9.10
N MET A 37 -5.77 -4.52 -10.40
CA MET A 37 -6.44 -5.72 -10.94
C MET A 37 -7.95 -5.80 -10.66
N MET A 38 -8.61 -4.65 -10.46
CA MET A 38 -10.06 -4.57 -10.17
C MET A 38 -10.84 -3.70 -11.17
N GLN A 39 -10.30 -3.44 -12.37
CA GLN A 39 -10.94 -2.53 -13.33
C GLN A 39 -12.36 -2.91 -13.74
N ASP A 40 -12.64 -4.22 -13.82
CA ASP A 40 -13.94 -4.76 -14.20
C ASP A 40 -14.83 -5.09 -12.99
N ALA A 41 -14.39 -4.75 -11.76
CA ALA A 41 -15.14 -5.04 -10.55
C ALA A 41 -16.45 -4.22 -10.53
N ARG A 42 -17.55 -4.87 -10.13
CA ARG A 42 -18.77 -4.15 -9.77
C ARG A 42 -18.69 -3.73 -8.31
N LEU A 43 -19.54 -2.79 -7.92
CA LEU A 43 -19.64 -2.34 -6.52
C LEU A 43 -19.78 -3.52 -5.55
N GLN A 44 -20.60 -4.52 -5.87
CA GLN A 44 -20.81 -5.67 -4.99
C GLN A 44 -19.58 -6.59 -4.88
N ASP A 45 -18.70 -6.55 -5.87
CA ASP A 45 -17.44 -7.30 -5.85
C ASP A 45 -16.44 -6.59 -4.91
N VAL A 46 -16.41 -5.25 -4.96
CA VAL A 46 -15.63 -4.39 -4.05
C VAL A 46 -16.12 -4.52 -2.60
N GLU A 47 -17.43 -4.42 -2.36
CA GLU A 47 -18.03 -4.61 -1.03
C GLU A 47 -17.63 -5.97 -0.44
N ARG A 48 -17.76 -7.03 -1.22
CA ARG A 48 -17.44 -8.40 -0.79
C ARG A 48 -15.97 -8.55 -0.43
N GLU A 49 -15.08 -7.99 -1.24
CA GLU A 49 -13.65 -8.08 -1.01
C GLU A 49 -13.24 -7.34 0.27
N TYR A 50 -13.68 -6.10 0.44
CA TYR A 50 -13.33 -5.34 1.64
C TYR A 50 -14.04 -5.84 2.90
N MET A 51 -15.22 -6.47 2.79
CA MET A 51 -15.81 -7.23 3.91
C MET A 51 -14.97 -8.47 4.27
N ARG A 52 -14.43 -9.18 3.27
CA ARG A 52 -13.54 -10.32 3.48
C ARG A 52 -12.27 -9.88 4.19
N ILE A 53 -11.66 -8.77 3.76
CA ILE A 53 -10.47 -8.19 4.40
C ILE A 53 -10.80 -7.76 5.84
N ALA A 54 -11.91 -7.05 6.06
CA ALA A 54 -12.31 -6.62 7.40
C ALA A 54 -12.56 -7.77 8.39
N ALA A 55 -12.90 -8.96 7.89
CA ALA A 55 -13.08 -10.17 8.69
C ALA A 55 -11.81 -11.02 8.81
N HIS A 56 -10.71 -10.64 8.16
CA HIS A 56 -9.48 -11.44 8.10
C HIS A 56 -8.54 -11.11 9.27
N GLU A 57 -7.97 -12.13 9.91
CA GLU A 57 -7.05 -11.95 11.04
C GLU A 57 -5.75 -11.26 10.61
N HIS A 58 -5.25 -11.62 9.42
CA HIS A 58 -3.93 -11.24 8.92
C HIS A 58 -3.93 -10.23 7.77
N HIS A 59 -5.06 -9.57 7.47
CA HIS A 59 -5.18 -8.62 6.35
C HIS A 59 -6.07 -7.46 6.78
N HIS A 60 -5.58 -6.23 6.68
CA HIS A 60 -6.27 -5.05 7.17
C HIS A 60 -6.21 -3.94 6.13
N ALA A 61 -7.37 -3.38 5.78
CA ALA A 61 -7.48 -2.23 4.89
C ALA A 61 -7.77 -0.95 5.69
N HIS A 62 -7.16 0.14 5.26
CA HIS A 62 -7.26 1.46 5.88
C HIS A 62 -7.56 2.50 4.81
N LEU A 63 -8.46 3.43 5.14
CA LEU A 63 -8.69 4.62 4.34
C LEU A 63 -7.76 5.74 4.81
N GLY A 64 -6.94 6.20 3.88
CA GLY A 64 -6.08 7.35 4.03
C GLY A 64 -6.78 8.66 3.70
N LEU A 65 -6.52 9.67 4.52
CA LEU A 65 -7.07 11.01 4.36
C LEU A 65 -5.96 12.04 4.18
N HIS A 66 -6.21 13.02 3.32
CA HIS A 66 -5.43 14.25 3.16
C HIS A 66 -6.26 15.42 3.66
N ASP A 67 -5.77 16.10 4.71
CA ASP A 67 -6.47 17.20 5.39
C ASP A 67 -7.94 16.85 5.76
N GLY A 68 -8.16 15.59 6.18
CA GLY A 68 -9.47 15.06 6.55
C GLY A 68 -10.35 14.57 5.40
N VAL A 69 -9.87 14.63 4.15
CA VAL A 69 -10.59 14.16 2.96
C VAL A 69 -10.00 12.84 2.47
N PRO A 70 -10.80 11.79 2.19
CA PRO A 70 -10.31 10.54 1.63
C PRO A 70 -9.45 10.74 0.37
N ALA A 71 -8.26 10.14 0.35
CA ALA A 71 -7.28 10.38 -0.71
C ALA A 71 -6.42 9.17 -1.10
N PHE A 72 -6.37 8.12 -0.28
CA PHE A 72 -5.66 6.90 -0.63
C PHE A 72 -6.22 5.69 0.12
N LEU A 73 -5.97 4.50 -0.41
CA LEU A 73 -6.20 3.22 0.23
C LEU A 73 -4.84 2.64 0.62
N MET A 74 -4.78 2.01 1.79
CA MET A 74 -3.63 1.26 2.27
C MET A 74 -4.09 -0.10 2.75
N GLU A 75 -3.40 -1.15 2.34
CA GLU A 75 -3.56 -2.49 2.88
C GLU A 75 -2.27 -2.91 3.57
N ARG A 76 -2.39 -3.53 4.74
CA ARG A 76 -1.30 -4.22 5.43
C ARG A 76 -1.70 -5.67 5.65
N TYR A 77 -0.75 -6.58 5.49
CA TYR A 77 -1.02 -7.98 5.69
C TYR A 77 0.20 -8.73 6.21
N ASP A 78 -0.03 -9.90 6.81
CA ASP A 78 1.04 -10.83 7.15
C ASP A 78 1.37 -11.70 5.93
N PRO A 79 2.56 -11.54 5.35
CA PRO A 79 2.92 -12.20 4.10
C PRO A 79 3.08 -13.73 4.24
N ARG A 80 3.07 -14.26 5.47
CA ARG A 80 3.00 -15.71 5.75
C ARG A 80 1.66 -16.32 5.37
N TYR A 81 0.60 -15.51 5.39
CA TYR A 81 -0.78 -15.98 5.25
C TYR A 81 -1.49 -15.38 4.03
N VAL A 82 -1.04 -14.23 3.54
CA VAL A 82 -1.74 -13.40 2.56
C VAL A 82 -0.76 -12.97 1.45
N GLU A 83 -1.21 -13.03 0.20
CA GLU A 83 -0.49 -12.68 -1.05
C GLU A 83 0.78 -13.48 -1.40
N LEU A 84 1.61 -13.84 -0.43
CA LEU A 84 2.99 -14.33 -0.64
C LEU A 84 3.25 -15.74 -0.09
N THR A 85 2.21 -16.44 0.36
CA THR A 85 2.29 -17.79 0.90
C THR A 85 2.96 -18.76 -0.08
N GLY A 86 4.12 -19.29 0.30
CA GLY A 86 4.90 -20.22 -0.52
C GLY A 86 5.67 -19.58 -1.67
N LEU A 87 5.63 -18.24 -1.82
CA LEU A 87 6.34 -17.52 -2.88
C LEU A 87 7.69 -16.96 -2.42
N TYR A 88 7.91 -16.83 -1.12
CA TYR A 88 9.21 -16.52 -0.51
C TYR A 88 9.26 -17.04 0.94
N GLU A 89 10.43 -16.93 1.58
CA GLU A 89 10.62 -17.31 2.99
C GLU A 89 10.39 -16.09 3.90
N PRO A 90 9.26 -16.02 4.63
CA PRO A 90 8.92 -14.90 5.48
C PRO A 90 9.76 -14.87 6.77
N GLU A 91 10.16 -13.67 7.19
CA GLU A 91 10.90 -13.45 8.44
C GLU A 91 10.00 -12.86 9.54
N PRO A 92 10.29 -13.12 10.83
CA PRO A 92 9.58 -12.46 11.92
C PRO A 92 9.64 -10.94 11.81
N GLY A 93 8.48 -10.27 11.86
CA GLY A 93 8.36 -8.83 11.71
C GLY A 93 8.26 -8.35 10.25
N ASP A 94 8.11 -9.27 9.28
CA ASP A 94 7.70 -8.92 7.92
C ASP A 94 6.24 -8.44 7.91
N VAL A 95 5.99 -7.34 7.22
CA VAL A 95 4.64 -6.84 6.93
C VAL A 95 4.55 -6.53 5.44
N GLY A 96 3.59 -7.15 4.76
CA GLY A 96 3.29 -6.83 3.37
C GLY A 96 2.41 -5.59 3.28
N MET A 97 2.52 -4.84 2.19
CA MET A 97 1.66 -3.69 1.93
C MET A 97 1.23 -3.56 0.48
N HIS A 98 0.02 -3.02 0.29
CA HIS A 98 -0.40 -2.40 -0.96
C HIS A 98 -0.91 -0.99 -0.67
N PHE A 99 -0.84 -0.09 -1.65
CA PHE A 99 -1.47 1.22 -1.54
C PHE A 99 -1.94 1.74 -2.91
N LEU A 100 -3.00 2.54 -2.90
CA LEU A 100 -3.57 3.17 -4.08
C LEU A 100 -3.91 4.62 -3.77
N VAL A 101 -3.48 5.56 -4.61
CA VAL A 101 -3.88 6.97 -4.49
C VAL A 101 -5.15 7.20 -5.30
N ALA A 102 -6.10 7.92 -4.71
CA ALA A 102 -7.35 8.27 -5.34
C ALA A 102 -7.12 8.98 -6.70
N PRO A 103 -7.92 8.67 -7.73
CA PRO A 103 -7.91 9.43 -8.97
C PRO A 103 -8.20 10.91 -8.73
N THR A 104 -7.51 11.79 -9.44
CA THR A 104 -7.71 13.24 -9.36
C THR A 104 -7.40 13.93 -10.68
N ASP A 105 -8.14 15.00 -10.95
CA ASP A 105 -7.91 15.96 -12.04
C ASP A 105 -7.04 17.15 -11.59
N ARG A 106 -6.71 17.23 -10.30
CA ARG A 106 -5.89 18.29 -9.70
C ARG A 106 -4.70 17.67 -8.96
N PRO A 107 -3.72 17.13 -9.69
CA PRO A 107 -2.58 16.45 -9.07
C PRO A 107 -1.74 17.44 -8.27
N ILE A 108 -1.30 17.02 -7.08
CA ILE A 108 -0.32 17.75 -6.27
C ILE A 108 1.04 17.10 -6.51
N HIS A 109 2.05 17.91 -6.86
CA HIS A 109 3.40 17.41 -7.08
C HIS A 109 3.94 16.75 -5.79
N GLY A 110 4.48 15.53 -5.93
CA GLY A 110 5.03 14.77 -4.80
C GLY A 110 3.99 14.05 -3.94
N PHE A 111 2.70 14.14 -4.24
CA PHE A 111 1.63 13.57 -3.40
C PHE A 111 1.77 12.06 -3.19
N THR A 112 1.93 11.29 -4.27
CA THR A 112 2.08 9.83 -4.17
C THR A 112 3.31 9.43 -3.33
N ARG A 113 4.40 10.21 -3.41
CA ARG A 113 5.59 10.01 -2.56
C ARG A 113 5.29 10.30 -1.10
N ALA A 114 4.55 11.36 -0.81
CA ALA A 114 4.10 11.65 0.55
C ALA A 114 3.20 10.53 1.10
N VAL A 115 2.29 9.98 0.27
CA VAL A 115 1.42 8.86 0.65
C VAL A 115 2.22 7.61 1.01
N ILE A 116 3.09 7.10 0.13
CA ILE A 116 3.88 5.90 0.47
C ILE A 116 4.79 6.13 1.68
N THR A 117 5.30 7.36 1.86
CA THR A 117 6.10 7.72 3.04
C THR A 117 5.26 7.62 4.32
N ALA A 118 4.03 8.16 4.31
CA ALA A 118 3.10 8.07 5.43
C ALA A 118 2.65 6.63 5.70
N VAL A 119 2.46 5.82 4.65
CA VAL A 119 2.16 4.38 4.78
C VAL A 119 3.30 3.66 5.49
N LEU A 120 4.56 3.89 5.07
CA LEU A 120 5.72 3.28 5.75
C LEU A 120 5.89 3.77 7.19
N GLU A 121 5.65 5.06 7.46
CA GLU A 121 5.63 5.60 8.83
C GLU A 121 4.60 4.90 9.71
N GLU A 122 3.38 4.68 9.20
CA GLU A 122 2.33 3.97 9.93
C GLU A 122 2.73 2.51 10.19
N LEU A 123 3.31 1.81 9.20
CA LEU A 123 3.74 0.42 9.36
C LEU A 123 4.88 0.29 10.37
N PHE A 124 5.86 1.18 10.30
CA PHE A 124 6.99 1.21 11.21
C PHE A 124 6.66 1.85 12.56
N ALA A 125 5.48 2.44 12.76
CA ALA A 125 5.03 2.89 14.07
C ALA A 125 4.99 1.73 15.08
N ASP A 126 4.67 0.53 14.59
CA ASP A 126 4.81 -0.72 15.30
C ASP A 126 6.31 -1.10 15.40
N PRO A 127 6.90 -1.19 16.61
CA PRO A 127 8.30 -1.56 16.78
C PRO A 127 8.59 -3.00 16.35
N ASP A 128 7.58 -3.87 16.28
CA ASP A 128 7.74 -5.25 15.83
C ASP A 128 7.83 -5.37 14.31
N THR A 129 7.41 -4.34 13.56
CA THR A 129 7.67 -4.25 12.12
C THR A 129 9.15 -4.01 11.87
N ARG A 130 9.83 -5.03 11.33
CA ARG A 130 11.27 -5.01 11.01
C ARG A 130 11.51 -4.70 9.54
N ARG A 131 10.64 -5.22 8.66
CA ARG A 131 10.80 -5.14 7.22
C ARG A 131 9.43 -5.10 6.55
N VAL A 132 9.27 -4.19 5.60
CA VAL A 132 8.09 -4.11 4.74
C VAL A 132 8.38 -4.83 3.43
N VAL A 133 7.41 -5.61 2.96
CA VAL A 133 7.49 -6.44 1.75
C VAL A 133 6.52 -5.89 0.71
N VAL A 134 6.94 -5.83 -0.55
CA VAL A 134 6.08 -5.48 -1.69
C VAL A 134 6.38 -6.33 -2.91
N GLU A 135 5.34 -6.52 -3.72
CA GLU A 135 5.35 -7.34 -4.94
C GLU A 135 4.57 -6.66 -6.09
N PRO A 136 4.95 -5.43 -6.50
CA PRO A 136 4.35 -4.79 -7.65
C PRO A 136 4.62 -5.56 -8.94
N ASP A 137 3.72 -5.44 -9.92
CA ASP A 137 3.93 -5.97 -11.27
C ASP A 137 5.24 -5.46 -11.88
N VAL A 138 6.00 -6.31 -12.55
CA VAL A 138 7.30 -5.95 -13.16
C VAL A 138 7.19 -4.81 -14.19
N GLY A 139 6.04 -4.67 -14.84
CA GLY A 139 5.72 -3.60 -15.79
C GLY A 139 5.38 -2.26 -15.13
N ASN A 140 5.09 -2.22 -13.83
CA ASN A 140 4.75 -0.98 -13.11
C ASN A 140 6.01 -0.16 -12.75
N ARG A 141 6.68 0.38 -13.76
CA ARG A 141 7.93 1.15 -13.61
C ARG A 141 7.79 2.36 -12.67
N ALA A 142 6.61 2.98 -12.63
CA ALA A 142 6.35 4.14 -11.78
C ALA A 142 6.39 3.77 -10.29
N VAL A 143 5.76 2.65 -9.90
CA VAL A 143 5.81 2.21 -8.50
C VAL A 143 7.19 1.68 -8.11
N HIS A 144 7.94 1.07 -9.04
CA HIS A 144 9.33 0.66 -8.77
C HIS A 144 10.22 1.85 -8.42
N ALA A 145 10.17 2.92 -9.22
CA ALA A 145 10.92 4.16 -8.94
C ALA A 145 10.48 4.81 -7.61
N LEU A 146 9.19 4.73 -7.29
CA LEU A 146 8.66 5.24 -6.03
C LEU A 146 9.14 4.44 -4.83
N ASN A 147 9.11 3.11 -4.93
CA ASN A 147 9.58 2.18 -3.90
C ASN A 147 11.08 2.40 -3.62
N GLU A 148 11.90 2.48 -4.67
CA GLU A 148 13.34 2.78 -4.55
C GLU A 148 13.57 4.13 -3.83
N ALA A 149 12.80 5.16 -4.19
CA ALA A 149 12.91 6.50 -3.58
C ALA A 149 12.55 6.58 -2.09
N VAL A 150 11.98 5.51 -1.52
CA VAL A 150 11.68 5.37 -0.09
C VAL A 150 12.41 4.20 0.57
N GLY A 151 13.43 3.66 -0.09
CA GLY A 151 14.37 2.71 0.50
C GLY A 151 14.10 1.23 0.22
N PHE A 152 13.12 0.89 -0.62
CA PHE A 152 12.95 -0.50 -1.05
C PHE A 152 14.12 -0.94 -1.94
N VAL A 153 14.56 -2.17 -1.72
CA VAL A 153 15.57 -2.86 -2.53
C VAL A 153 14.91 -4.04 -3.24
N PRO A 154 14.96 -4.11 -4.59
CA PRO A 154 14.45 -5.25 -5.34
C PRO A 154 15.35 -6.48 -5.16
N VAL A 155 14.75 -7.66 -5.05
CA VAL A 155 15.49 -8.92 -4.84
C VAL A 155 15.35 -9.87 -6.01
N ARG A 156 14.12 -10.22 -6.40
CA ARG A 156 13.88 -11.14 -7.52
C ARG A 156 12.45 -11.05 -8.03
N GLU A 157 12.23 -11.54 -9.25
CA GLU A 157 10.88 -11.75 -9.77
C GLU A 157 10.24 -13.00 -9.16
N ILE A 158 8.92 -12.95 -8.97
CA ILE A 158 8.06 -14.07 -8.55
C ILE A 158 6.86 -14.18 -9.48
N GLU A 159 6.43 -15.41 -9.74
CA GLU A 159 5.25 -15.68 -10.55
C GLU A 159 4.02 -15.78 -9.66
N LYS A 160 3.01 -14.94 -9.91
CA LYS A 160 1.68 -15.03 -9.31
C LYS A 160 0.66 -15.35 -10.42
N PRO A 161 -0.49 -15.98 -10.10
CA PRO A 161 -1.51 -16.31 -11.11
C PRO A 161 -1.95 -15.10 -11.96
N GLU A 162 -1.98 -13.91 -11.35
CA GLU A 162 -2.47 -12.68 -11.96
C GLU A 162 -1.38 -11.80 -12.57
N LYS A 163 -0.09 -12.00 -12.21
CA LYS A 163 1.02 -11.16 -12.66
C LYS A 163 2.39 -11.78 -12.40
N ARG A 164 3.39 -11.28 -13.13
CA ARG A 164 4.80 -11.43 -12.74
C ARG A 164 5.19 -10.24 -11.88
N ALA A 165 5.59 -10.50 -10.63
CA ALA A 165 5.83 -9.47 -9.63
C ALA A 165 7.31 -9.33 -9.26
N LEU A 166 7.74 -8.13 -8.88
CA LEU A 166 9.09 -7.87 -8.39
C LEU A 166 9.09 -7.80 -6.86
N LEU A 167 9.55 -8.87 -6.21
CA LEU A 167 9.68 -8.92 -4.75
C LEU A 167 10.77 -7.96 -4.29
N SER A 168 10.39 -7.01 -3.44
CA SER A 168 11.26 -5.98 -2.89
C SER A 168 11.04 -5.82 -1.38
N PHE A 169 12.07 -5.38 -0.68
CA PHE A 169 12.04 -5.21 0.77
C PHE A 169 12.53 -3.84 1.20
N CYS A 170 11.95 -3.29 2.25
CA CYS A 170 12.43 -2.09 2.91
C CYS A 170 12.49 -2.33 4.43
N THR A 171 13.67 -2.24 5.01
CA THR A 171 13.87 -2.23 6.47
C THR A 171 13.68 -0.83 7.03
N ARG A 172 13.43 -0.73 8.34
CA ARG A 172 13.34 0.55 9.04
C ARG A 172 14.56 1.44 8.79
N ALA A 173 15.77 0.87 8.87
CA ALA A 173 17.01 1.60 8.64
C ALA A 173 17.12 2.13 7.20
N GLN A 174 16.74 1.33 6.20
CA GLN A 174 16.70 1.78 4.80
C GLN A 174 15.71 2.91 4.59
N PHE A 175 14.52 2.81 5.18
CA PHE A 175 13.51 3.87 5.12
C PHE A 175 14.01 5.19 5.73
N LEU A 176 14.59 5.15 6.93
CA LEU A 176 15.14 6.33 7.61
C LEU A 176 16.29 6.97 6.81
N ALA A 177 17.21 6.14 6.29
CA ALA A 177 18.30 6.60 5.44
C ALA A 177 17.79 7.29 4.16
N ALA A 178 16.77 6.72 3.50
CA ALA A 178 16.15 7.32 2.32
C ALA A 178 15.45 8.65 2.60
N ARG A 179 15.01 8.88 3.84
CA ARG A 179 14.44 10.14 4.31
C ARG A 179 15.47 11.19 4.72
N GLY A 180 16.76 10.85 4.76
CA GLY A 180 17.81 11.74 5.29
C GLY A 180 17.71 11.94 6.80
N VAL A 181 17.03 11.03 7.52
CA VAL A 181 16.95 11.03 8.98
C VAL A 181 17.96 10.00 9.47
N ALA A 182 19.04 10.47 10.10
CA ALA A 182 19.95 9.57 10.82
C ALA A 182 19.27 9.09 12.10
N GLU A 183 19.49 7.81 12.43
CA GLU A 183 18.94 7.09 13.59
C GLU A 183 19.23 7.77 14.94
#